data_AF-A0A1Y5FDN5-F1
#
_entry.id   AF-A0A1Y5FDN5-F1
#
_cell.length_a   1.000
_cell.length_b   1.000
_cell.length_c   1.000
_cell.angle_alpha   90.00
_cell.angle_beta   90.00
_cell.angle_gamma   90.00
#
_symmetry.space_group_name_H-M   'P 1'
#
loop_
_entity.id
_entity.type
_entity.pdbx_description
1 polymer ?
#
loop_
_entity_poly.entity_id
_entity_poly.type
_entity_poly.pdbx_seq_one_letter_code
_entity_poly.pdbx_strand_id
1 'polypeptide(L)'
;MNTITATFFPIAKEREIHALEIINISKKVTKSDGTNNGIWHHGGSVDNDKEIIMAFSPTNYHSFLICGDHEFHPRLAYNNSKVLKTKRESIRAAVFIRIKGMSRKDLINFQKYLSKSTGKRSPSCHVGALRALKYGASVEITNVGMNIGTPLQTMTDILNNGFSHNGRQLDVECFTTRDKDFKAILKDVILNQRRYGLFFILSSFFYIFIKLFAKNKVIK
;
A
#
# COMPACT_ATOMS: atom_id res chain seq x y z
N MET A 1 -19.21 13.24 19.36
CA MET A 1 -18.31 12.13 19.74
C MET A 1 -18.26 11.17 18.57
N ASN A 2 -17.11 10.97 17.92
CA ASN A 2 -17.00 10.01 16.81
C ASN A 2 -16.61 8.65 17.38
N THR A 3 -17.52 7.70 17.28
CA THR A 3 -17.34 6.30 17.67
C THR A 3 -16.19 5.70 16.85
N ILE A 4 -15.07 5.43 17.51
CA ILE A 4 -13.98 4.64 16.92
C ILE A 4 -14.38 3.17 17.16
N THR A 5 -15.04 2.57 16.18
CA THR A 5 -15.33 1.14 16.19
C THR A 5 -13.98 0.41 16.13
N ALA A 6 -13.59 -0.22 17.24
CA ALA A 6 -12.48 -1.17 17.24
C ALA A 6 -12.93 -2.41 16.48
N THR A 7 -12.73 -2.41 15.16
CA THR A 7 -12.90 -3.60 14.35
C THR A 7 -11.80 -4.59 14.74
N PHE A 8 -12.17 -5.55 15.58
CA PHE A 8 -11.44 -6.81 15.70
C PHE A 8 -11.24 -7.37 14.29
N PHE A 9 -9.99 -7.65 13.90
CA PHE A 9 -9.68 -8.20 12.59
C PHE A 9 -10.25 -9.62 12.51
N PRO A 10 -11.36 -9.88 11.79
CA PRO A 10 -11.72 -11.26 11.50
C PRO A 10 -10.57 -11.88 10.71
N ILE A 11 -10.31 -13.18 10.96
CA ILE A 11 -9.46 -13.96 10.06
C ILE A 11 -10.15 -13.91 8.70
N ALA A 12 -9.61 -13.13 7.78
CA ALA A 12 -10.16 -13.01 6.44
C ALA A 12 -10.16 -14.41 5.81
N LYS A 13 -11.36 -14.94 5.53
CA LYS A 13 -11.51 -16.11 4.67
C LYS A 13 -11.02 -15.74 3.27
N GLU A 14 -10.37 -16.68 2.59
CA GLU A 14 -10.03 -16.52 1.17
C GLU A 14 -11.31 -16.15 0.41
N ARG A 15 -11.38 -14.91 -0.10
CA ARG A 15 -12.43 -14.50 -1.03
C ARG A 15 -11.92 -14.82 -2.43
N GLU A 16 -12.81 -15.29 -3.29
CA GLU A 16 -12.48 -15.47 -4.70
C GLU A 16 -12.07 -14.15 -5.34
N ILE A 17 -11.02 -14.20 -6.17
CA ILE A 17 -10.58 -13.08 -6.98
C ILE A 17 -11.39 -13.11 -8.27
N HIS A 18 -12.26 -12.13 -8.48
CA HIS A 18 -13.04 -11.99 -9.71
C HIS A 18 -12.37 -11.01 -10.72
N ALA A 19 -11.13 -10.62 -10.45
CA ALA A 19 -10.39 -9.46 -10.97
C ALA A 19 -10.11 -9.36 -12.49
N LEU A 20 -10.72 -10.18 -13.34
CA LEU A 20 -10.29 -10.27 -14.74
C LEU A 20 -10.76 -9.12 -15.65
N GLU A 21 -11.79 -8.36 -15.26
CA GLU A 21 -12.32 -7.27 -16.12
C GLU A 21 -11.89 -5.85 -15.70
N ILE A 22 -11.56 -5.63 -14.42
CA ILE A 22 -11.33 -4.28 -13.87
C ILE A 22 -9.84 -3.90 -13.82
N ILE A 23 -8.95 -4.89 -13.71
CA ILE A 23 -7.51 -4.66 -13.54
C ILE A 23 -6.76 -5.42 -14.61
N ASN A 24 -5.84 -4.72 -15.28
CA ASN A 24 -4.93 -5.38 -16.20
C ASN A 24 -3.88 -6.15 -15.38
N ILE A 25 -4.17 -7.44 -15.15
CA ILE A 25 -3.22 -8.38 -14.57
C ILE A 25 -2.21 -8.74 -15.65
N SER A 26 -1.03 -8.13 -15.56
CA SER A 26 0.04 -8.46 -16.49
C SER A 26 0.50 -9.89 -16.29
N LYS A 27 0.34 -10.72 -17.34
CA LYS A 27 1.03 -12.01 -17.45
C LYS A 27 2.52 -11.86 -17.77
N LYS A 28 2.96 -10.64 -18.14
CA LYS A 28 4.37 -10.36 -18.43
C LYS A 28 5.14 -10.24 -17.13
N VAL A 29 5.87 -11.32 -16.89
CA VAL A 29 7.00 -11.39 -15.97
C VAL A 29 8.13 -10.49 -16.46
N THR A 30 8.66 -9.65 -15.58
CA THR A 30 9.80 -8.76 -15.86
C THR A 30 11.13 -9.46 -15.59
N LYS A 31 12.17 -9.13 -16.36
CA LYS A 31 13.49 -9.83 -16.34
C LYS A 31 14.18 -9.69 -14.97
N SER A 32 14.84 -10.75 -14.50
CA SER A 32 15.79 -10.69 -13.39
C SER A 32 17.17 -10.29 -13.90
N ASP A 33 17.91 -9.50 -13.13
CA ASP A 33 19.34 -9.24 -13.34
C ASP A 33 20.23 -10.29 -12.63
N GLY A 34 19.62 -11.37 -12.15
CA GLY A 34 20.33 -12.60 -11.78
C GLY A 34 20.72 -12.77 -10.32
N THR A 35 20.34 -11.90 -9.38
CA THR A 35 20.82 -12.08 -7.98
C THR A 35 19.78 -11.99 -6.86
N ASN A 36 18.54 -11.56 -7.08
CA ASN A 36 17.52 -11.53 -6.01
C ASN A 36 16.09 -11.73 -6.51
N ASN A 37 15.47 -12.87 -6.19
CA ASN A 37 14.03 -13.05 -6.30
C ASN A 37 13.33 -11.96 -5.46
N GLY A 38 12.49 -11.13 -6.09
CA GLY A 38 11.80 -10.02 -5.42
C GLY A 38 12.39 -8.62 -5.62
N ILE A 39 13.46 -8.47 -6.40
CA ILE A 39 13.89 -7.15 -6.90
C ILE A 39 13.38 -7.01 -8.34
N TRP A 40 12.59 -5.97 -8.57
CA TRP A 40 12.18 -5.60 -9.90
C TRP A 40 13.12 -4.53 -10.47
N HIS A 41 13.83 -4.90 -11.52
CA HIS A 41 14.60 -3.99 -12.35
C HIS A 41 13.67 -3.46 -13.43
N HIS A 42 13.22 -2.23 -13.24
CA HIS A 42 12.10 -1.68 -14.01
C HIS A 42 12.44 -1.47 -15.50
N GLY A 43 13.71 -1.53 -15.92
CA GLY A 43 14.05 -1.34 -17.33
C GLY A 43 13.42 -0.06 -17.94
N GLY A 44 13.43 1.05 -17.19
CA GLY A 44 13.11 2.39 -17.71
C GLY A 44 11.63 2.76 -17.87
N SER A 45 10.65 1.99 -17.38
CA SER A 45 9.21 2.25 -17.63
C SER A 45 8.38 2.88 -16.48
N VAL A 46 8.97 3.30 -15.34
CA VAL A 46 8.23 4.09 -14.32
C VAL A 46 8.15 5.50 -14.86
N ASP A 47 6.95 6.01 -15.08
CA ASP A 47 6.80 7.42 -15.43
C ASP A 47 6.42 8.24 -14.19
N ASN A 48 7.43 8.96 -13.67
CA ASN A 48 7.35 9.77 -12.46
C ASN A 48 6.23 10.81 -12.46
N ASP A 49 5.85 11.24 -13.66
CA ASP A 49 4.90 12.32 -13.87
C ASP A 49 3.52 11.80 -14.29
N LYS A 50 3.30 10.47 -14.30
CA LYS A 50 2.03 9.88 -14.74
C LYS A 50 1.41 8.86 -13.79
N GLU A 51 2.15 8.38 -12.78
CA GLU A 51 1.63 7.30 -11.93
C GLU A 51 2.07 7.37 -10.46
N ILE A 52 1.23 6.77 -9.62
CA ILE A 52 1.58 6.37 -8.26
C ILE A 52 1.77 4.86 -8.27
N ILE A 53 2.82 4.38 -7.61
CA ILE A 53 3.03 2.95 -7.40
C ILE A 53 2.73 2.61 -5.95
N MET A 54 1.86 1.63 -5.73
CA MET A 54 1.74 0.92 -4.46
C MET A 54 2.46 -0.41 -4.59
N ALA A 55 3.42 -0.65 -3.70
CA ALA A 55 4.29 -1.81 -3.76
C ALA A 55 4.26 -2.61 -2.45
N PHE A 56 4.48 -3.92 -2.54
CA PHE A 56 4.54 -4.83 -1.39
C PHE A 56 5.89 -5.55 -1.39
N SER A 57 6.68 -5.40 -0.34
CA SER A 57 8.03 -5.98 -0.27
C SER A 57 8.00 -7.52 -0.34
N PRO A 58 9.02 -8.18 -0.91
CA PRO A 58 9.02 -9.63 -1.07
C PRO A 58 9.24 -10.40 0.24
N THR A 59 9.80 -9.77 1.28
CA THR A 59 10.15 -10.47 2.52
C THR A 59 8.95 -10.68 3.44
N ASN A 60 8.13 -9.64 3.63
CA ASN A 60 7.03 -9.66 4.60
C ASN A 60 5.79 -8.91 4.10
N TYR A 61 5.73 -8.58 2.82
CA TYR A 61 4.64 -7.82 2.20
C TYR A 61 4.38 -6.47 2.88
N HIS A 62 5.42 -5.85 3.44
CA HIS A 62 5.41 -4.45 3.82
C HIS A 62 4.95 -3.58 2.65
N SER A 63 3.86 -2.84 2.84
CA SER A 63 3.32 -1.95 1.83
C SER A 63 3.99 -0.58 1.91
N PHE A 64 4.38 -0.05 0.74
CA PHE A 64 4.98 1.26 0.58
C PHE A 64 4.47 1.92 -0.71
N LEU A 65 4.65 3.24 -0.81
CA LEU A 65 4.23 4.04 -1.95
C LEU A 65 5.42 4.69 -2.63
N ILE A 66 5.36 4.81 -3.95
CA ILE A 66 6.30 5.59 -4.74
C ILE A 66 5.50 6.59 -5.57
N CYS A 67 5.91 7.86 -5.53
CA CYS A 67 5.42 8.89 -6.43
C CYS A 67 6.57 9.85 -6.72
N GLY A 68 6.88 10.04 -8.01
CA GLY A 68 8.04 10.81 -8.44
C GLY A 68 9.34 10.39 -7.73
N ASP A 69 10.00 11.33 -7.05
CA ASP A 69 11.28 11.07 -6.37
C ASP A 69 11.13 10.51 -4.94
N HIS A 70 9.89 10.33 -4.46
CA HIS A 70 9.60 9.97 -3.08
C HIS A 70 9.12 8.53 -2.95
N GLU A 71 9.82 7.77 -2.10
CA GLU A 71 9.46 6.43 -1.67
C GLU A 71 9.05 6.47 -0.20
N PHE A 72 7.74 6.37 0.06
CA PHE A 72 7.14 6.47 1.37
C PHE A 72 6.89 5.09 1.99
N HIS A 73 7.52 4.86 3.14
CA HIS A 73 7.43 3.64 3.95
C HIS A 73 6.61 3.91 5.21
N PRO A 74 5.28 3.76 5.18
CA PRO A 74 4.46 3.76 6.39
C PRO A 74 4.79 2.55 7.24
N ARG A 75 5.07 2.73 8.54
CA ARG A 75 5.46 1.62 9.43
C ARG A 75 4.31 1.24 10.38
N LEU A 76 4.49 0.13 11.10
CA LEU A 76 3.72 -0.16 12.32
C LEU A 76 3.87 1.00 13.31
N ALA A 77 2.90 1.19 14.20
CA ALA A 77 2.80 2.36 15.07
C ALA A 77 3.99 2.54 16.02
N TYR A 78 4.75 1.48 16.28
CA TYR A 78 6.00 1.50 17.05
C TYR A 78 7.10 2.30 16.37
N ASN A 79 7.07 2.37 15.04
CA ASN A 79 8.09 3.01 14.23
C ASN A 79 7.49 4.19 13.46
N ASN A 80 8.28 5.25 13.35
CA ASN A 80 7.90 6.38 12.52
C ASN A 80 8.00 5.98 11.03
N SER A 81 7.09 6.52 10.22
CA SER A 81 7.20 6.40 8.77
C SER A 81 8.48 7.07 8.25
N LYS A 82 9.00 6.54 7.15
CA LYS A 82 10.20 7.04 6.48
C LYS A 82 9.85 7.45 5.06
N VAL A 83 10.47 8.53 4.58
CA VAL A 83 10.46 8.90 3.16
C VAL A 83 11.89 8.85 2.69
N LEU A 84 12.13 8.08 1.63
CA LEU A 84 13.44 7.90 1.02
C LEU A 84 13.38 8.44 -0.41
N LYS A 85 14.56 8.69 -0.99
CA LYS A 85 14.66 8.90 -2.43
C LYS A 85 14.38 7.58 -3.15
N THR A 86 13.49 7.60 -4.13
CA THR A 86 13.13 6.40 -4.92
C THR A 86 14.35 5.83 -5.64
N LYS A 87 14.60 4.53 -5.47
CA LYS A 87 15.62 3.79 -6.24
C LYS A 87 14.99 3.17 -7.49
N ARG A 88 14.85 3.97 -8.55
CA ARG A 88 14.07 3.63 -9.75
C ARG A 88 14.58 2.43 -10.54
N GLU A 89 15.90 2.24 -10.55
CA GLU A 89 16.53 1.16 -11.32
C GLU A 89 16.32 -0.22 -10.68
N SER A 90 15.96 -0.25 -9.40
CA SER A 90 15.83 -1.48 -8.61
C SER A 90 14.82 -1.28 -7.48
N ILE A 91 13.52 -1.40 -7.77
CA ILE A 91 12.51 -1.38 -6.71
C ILE A 91 12.32 -2.80 -6.20
N ARG A 92 12.49 -3.01 -4.90
CA ARG A 92 12.35 -4.34 -4.28
C ARG A 92 10.91 -4.59 -3.82
N ALA A 93 10.09 -5.20 -4.68
CA ALA A 93 8.73 -5.62 -4.34
C ALA A 93 8.34 -6.97 -4.96
N ALA A 94 7.48 -7.72 -4.27
CA ALA A 94 6.79 -8.91 -4.77
C ALA A 94 5.55 -8.57 -5.61
N VAL A 95 4.85 -7.49 -5.26
CA VAL A 95 3.69 -6.98 -5.99
C VAL A 95 3.88 -5.51 -6.25
N PHE A 96 3.52 -5.10 -7.47
CA PHE A 96 3.45 -3.71 -7.89
C PHE A 96 2.07 -3.41 -8.45
N ILE A 97 1.47 -2.35 -7.93
CA ILE A 97 0.19 -1.84 -8.38
C ILE A 97 0.43 -0.43 -8.89
N ARG A 98 0.33 -0.25 -10.21
CA ARG A 98 0.49 1.05 -10.87
C ARG A 98 -0.88 1.69 -10.96
N ILE A 99 -1.00 2.89 -10.41
CA ILE A 99 -2.22 3.69 -10.39
C ILE A 99 -1.99 4.85 -11.37
N LYS A 100 -2.67 4.79 -12.52
CA LYS A 100 -2.51 5.71 -13.65
C LYS A 100 -3.73 6.61 -13.82
N GLY A 101 -3.62 7.57 -14.73
CA GLY A 101 -4.74 8.45 -15.09
C GLY A 101 -4.92 9.64 -14.14
N MET A 102 -3.92 9.95 -13.32
CA MET A 102 -3.88 11.15 -12.50
C MET A 102 -3.28 12.35 -13.24
N SER A 103 -3.71 13.56 -12.88
CA SER A 103 -3.09 14.77 -13.42
C SER A 103 -1.69 14.99 -12.81
N ARG A 104 -0.80 15.63 -13.56
CA ARG A 104 0.54 16.01 -13.05
C ARG A 104 0.45 16.86 -11.79
N LYS A 105 -0.55 17.74 -11.70
CA LYS A 105 -0.79 18.59 -10.52
C LYS A 105 -1.08 17.74 -9.28
N ASP A 106 -1.90 16.70 -9.41
CA ASP A 106 -2.24 15.80 -8.30
C ASP A 106 -1.02 15.01 -7.85
N LEU A 107 -0.20 14.53 -8.79
CA LEU A 107 1.05 13.83 -8.49
C LEU A 107 2.05 14.73 -7.75
N ILE A 108 2.21 15.99 -8.17
CA ILE A 108 3.07 16.97 -7.48
C ILE A 108 2.55 17.25 -6.06
N ASN A 109 1.24 17.43 -5.91
CA ASN A 109 0.63 17.64 -4.59
C ASN A 109 0.82 16.43 -3.68
N PHE A 110 0.70 15.23 -4.25
CA PHE A 110 0.90 14.01 -3.52
C PHE A 110 2.35 13.84 -3.07
N GLN A 111 3.34 14.14 -3.93
CA GLN A 111 4.75 14.16 -3.55
C GLN A 111 5.03 15.11 -2.38
N LYS A 112 4.47 16.33 -2.43
CA LYS A 112 4.56 17.30 -1.32
C LYS A 112 3.89 16.77 -0.04
N TYR A 113 2.81 16.01 -0.17
CA TYR A 113 2.17 15.36 0.97
C TYR A 113 3.06 14.25 1.57
N LEU A 114 3.67 13.42 0.71
CA LEU A 114 4.56 12.34 1.15
C LEU A 114 5.76 12.89 1.92
N SER A 115 6.44 13.93 1.40
CA SER A 115 7.61 14.52 2.07
C SER A 115 7.29 15.02 3.48
N LYS A 116 6.12 15.65 3.66
CA LYS A 116 5.59 16.11 4.96
C LYS A 116 5.05 14.98 5.86
N SER A 117 5.01 13.75 5.36
CA SER A 117 4.46 12.61 6.09
C SER A 117 5.53 11.78 6.81
N THR A 118 6.82 12.06 6.56
CA THR A 118 7.93 11.55 7.38
C THR A 118 7.66 11.76 8.86
N GLY A 119 8.00 10.77 9.71
CA GLY A 119 7.82 10.90 11.15
C GLY A 119 6.40 10.56 11.64
N LYS A 120 5.39 10.58 10.75
CA LYS A 120 4.01 10.24 11.13
C LYS A 120 3.87 8.75 11.40
N ARG A 121 2.90 8.40 12.26
CA ARG A 121 2.60 7.02 12.65
C ARG A 121 1.31 6.54 11.99
N SER A 122 1.24 5.23 11.77
CA SER A 122 0.06 4.52 11.26
C SER A 122 -0.14 3.22 12.03
N PRO A 123 -1.39 2.69 12.12
CA PRO A 123 -1.65 1.39 12.74
C PRO A 123 -0.84 0.26 12.08
N SER A 124 -0.69 0.34 10.76
CA SER A 124 0.08 -0.60 9.96
C SER A 124 0.58 0.05 8.68
N CYS A 125 1.47 -0.65 7.96
CA CYS A 125 2.02 -0.17 6.70
C CYS A 125 0.95 -0.02 5.61
N HIS A 126 0.12 -1.03 5.36
CA HIS A 126 -0.94 -0.98 4.35
C HIS A 126 -1.99 0.09 4.66
N VAL A 127 -2.38 0.26 5.93
CA VAL A 127 -3.31 1.32 6.34
C VAL A 127 -2.67 2.70 6.16
N GLY A 128 -1.39 2.84 6.48
CA GLY A 128 -0.65 4.09 6.26
C GLY A 128 -0.56 4.44 4.78
N ALA A 129 -0.34 3.46 3.90
CA ALA A 129 -0.34 3.65 2.46
C ALA A 129 -1.72 4.08 1.95
N LEU A 130 -2.79 3.36 2.30
CA LEU A 130 -4.15 3.73 1.90
C LEU A 130 -4.57 5.12 2.42
N ARG A 131 -4.17 5.49 3.64
CA ARG A 131 -4.40 6.84 4.16
C ARG A 131 -3.64 7.91 3.39
N ALA A 132 -2.39 7.64 3.03
CA ALA A 132 -1.62 8.58 2.22
C ALA A 132 -2.27 8.78 0.84
N LEU A 133 -2.69 7.70 0.16
CA LEU A 133 -3.43 7.78 -1.09
C LEU A 133 -4.72 8.61 -0.95
N LYS A 134 -5.54 8.32 0.06
CA LYS A 134 -6.80 9.01 0.30
C LYS A 134 -6.62 10.49 0.62
N TYR A 135 -5.75 10.82 1.57
CA TYR A 135 -5.62 12.19 2.06
C TYR A 135 -4.64 13.05 1.27
N GLY A 136 -3.70 12.41 0.56
CA GLY A 136 -2.67 13.10 -0.21
C GLY A 136 -2.97 13.19 -1.70
N ALA A 137 -3.74 12.25 -2.26
CA ALA A 137 -4.06 12.18 -3.68
C ALA A 137 -5.56 12.05 -3.97
N SER A 138 -6.43 12.04 -2.95
CA SER A 138 -7.87 11.74 -3.11
C SER A 138 -8.12 10.41 -3.85
N VAL A 139 -7.25 9.42 -3.63
CA VAL A 139 -7.33 8.08 -4.22
C VAL A 139 -7.82 7.09 -3.18
N GLU A 140 -8.84 6.30 -3.51
CA GLU A 140 -9.38 5.26 -2.63
C GLU A 140 -9.75 3.98 -3.39
N ILE A 141 -9.90 2.88 -2.66
CA ILE A 141 -10.38 1.62 -3.27
C ILE A 141 -11.87 1.80 -3.58
N THR A 142 -12.24 1.57 -4.84
CA THR A 142 -13.60 1.77 -5.33
C THR A 142 -14.60 0.95 -4.50
N ASN A 143 -15.73 1.55 -4.12
CA ASN A 143 -16.83 0.89 -3.39
C ASN A 143 -16.48 0.25 -2.03
N VAL A 144 -15.26 0.44 -1.51
CA VAL A 144 -14.81 -0.14 -0.22
C VAL A 144 -14.61 0.94 0.86
N GLY A 145 -14.42 2.20 0.45
CA GLY A 145 -14.14 3.30 1.37
C GLY A 145 -12.82 3.10 2.13
N MET A 146 -12.70 3.70 3.33
CA MET A 146 -11.51 3.53 4.18
C MET A 146 -11.74 2.44 5.21
N ASN A 147 -11.82 1.19 4.76
CA ASN A 147 -11.92 0.07 5.69
C ASN A 147 -10.51 -0.31 6.20
N ILE A 148 -10.34 -0.38 7.51
CA ILE A 148 -9.08 -0.82 8.14
C ILE A 148 -9.05 -2.35 8.04
N GLY A 149 -8.67 -2.84 6.87
CA GLY A 149 -8.57 -4.27 6.58
C GLY A 149 -7.25 -4.89 7.03
N THR A 150 -7.16 -6.20 6.87
CA THR A 150 -5.90 -6.95 6.96
C THR A 150 -5.09 -6.80 5.66
N PRO A 151 -3.77 -7.07 5.62
CA PRO A 151 -3.01 -7.03 4.37
C PRO A 151 -3.63 -7.86 3.25
N LEU A 152 -4.15 -9.07 3.58
CA LEU A 152 -4.87 -9.92 2.64
C LEU A 152 -6.10 -9.21 2.09
N GLN A 153 -6.97 -8.74 2.98
CA GLN A 153 -8.19 -8.05 2.58
C GLN A 153 -7.89 -6.83 1.73
N THR A 154 -6.90 -6.01 2.10
CA THR A 154 -6.48 -4.86 1.30
C THR A 154 -6.05 -5.28 -0.10
N MET A 155 -5.21 -6.32 -0.23
CA MET A 155 -4.77 -6.78 -1.54
C MET A 155 -5.94 -7.33 -2.37
N THR A 156 -6.83 -8.13 -1.76
CA THR A 156 -8.04 -8.64 -2.42
C THR A 156 -9.00 -7.53 -2.84
N ASP A 157 -9.23 -6.55 -1.97
CA ASP A 157 -10.13 -5.42 -2.25
C ASP A 157 -9.57 -4.55 -3.38
N ILE A 158 -8.25 -4.31 -3.40
CA ILE A 158 -7.60 -3.64 -4.54
C ILE A 158 -7.78 -4.46 -5.80
N LEU A 159 -7.51 -5.78 -5.77
CA LEU A 159 -7.60 -6.64 -6.95
C LEU A 159 -9.02 -6.73 -7.52
N ASN A 160 -10.05 -6.75 -6.66
CA ASN A 160 -11.43 -6.90 -7.10
C ASN A 160 -12.08 -5.57 -7.51
N ASN A 161 -11.66 -4.43 -6.95
CA ASN A 161 -12.38 -3.16 -7.14
C ASN A 161 -11.53 -2.06 -7.81
N GLY A 162 -10.21 -2.25 -7.92
CA GLY A 162 -9.30 -1.21 -8.39
C GLY A 162 -9.29 0.03 -7.49
N PHE A 163 -8.93 1.17 -8.07
CA PHE A 163 -8.89 2.47 -7.40
C PHE A 163 -9.77 3.48 -8.11
N SER A 164 -10.25 4.46 -7.35
CA SER A 164 -10.94 5.64 -7.85
C SER A 164 -10.28 6.93 -7.36
N HIS A 165 -10.45 8.00 -8.13
CA HIS A 165 -10.05 9.36 -7.79
C HIS A 165 -11.23 10.30 -8.04
N ASN A 166 -11.68 11.01 -7.02
CA ASN A 166 -12.84 11.92 -7.09
C ASN A 166 -14.08 11.26 -7.73
N GLY A 167 -14.33 9.99 -7.40
CA GLY A 167 -15.47 9.23 -7.92
C GLY A 167 -15.28 8.63 -9.32
N ARG A 168 -14.18 8.94 -10.01
CA ARG A 168 -13.84 8.35 -11.31
C ARG A 168 -12.90 7.15 -11.13
N GLN A 169 -13.20 6.05 -11.80
CA GLN A 169 -12.32 4.87 -11.81
C GLN A 169 -10.98 5.17 -12.50
N LEU A 170 -9.90 4.73 -11.88
CA LEU A 170 -8.54 4.86 -12.39
C LEU A 170 -8.12 3.62 -13.18
N ASP A 171 -7.18 3.83 -14.10
CA ASP A 171 -6.49 2.73 -14.77
C ASP A 171 -5.47 2.12 -13.79
N VAL A 172 -5.59 0.80 -13.57
CA VAL A 172 -4.77 0.06 -12.63
C VAL A 172 -4.15 -1.14 -13.32
N GLU A 173 -2.82 -1.20 -13.25
CA GLU A 173 -2.06 -2.36 -13.70
C GLU A 173 -1.40 -3.05 -12.50
N CYS A 174 -1.49 -4.38 -12.45
CA CYS A 174 -0.93 -5.16 -11.36
C CYS A 174 0.12 -6.14 -11.90
N PHE A 175 1.29 -6.15 -11.27
CA PHE A 175 2.43 -6.99 -11.62
C PHE A 175 2.91 -7.77 -10.41
N THR A 176 3.45 -8.97 -10.66
CA THR A 176 4.09 -9.82 -9.65
C THR A 176 5.51 -10.16 -10.04
N THR A 177 6.28 -10.69 -9.10
CA THR A 177 7.57 -11.33 -9.39
C THR A 177 7.41 -12.58 -10.25
N ARG A 178 8.42 -12.85 -11.09
CA ARG A 178 8.52 -14.00 -12.02
C ARG A 178 8.06 -15.34 -11.46
N ASP A 179 8.42 -15.64 -10.23
CA ASP A 179 8.36 -16.99 -9.67
C ASP A 179 7.04 -17.23 -8.92
N LYS A 180 6.20 -16.19 -8.77
CA LYS A 180 4.98 -16.26 -7.98
C LYS A 180 3.84 -15.59 -8.71
N ASP A 181 2.82 -16.39 -9.02
CA ASP A 181 1.53 -15.85 -9.43
C ASP A 181 0.83 -15.14 -8.25
N PHE A 182 -0.26 -14.43 -8.54
CA PHE A 182 -1.04 -13.75 -7.51
C PHE A 182 -1.58 -14.69 -6.44
N LYS A 183 -1.90 -15.95 -6.78
CA LYS A 183 -2.42 -16.95 -5.82
C LYS A 183 -1.35 -17.34 -4.81
N ALA A 184 -0.12 -17.57 -5.25
CA ALA A 184 1.03 -17.84 -4.41
C ALA A 184 1.36 -16.64 -3.52
N ILE A 185 1.28 -15.42 -4.07
CA ILE A 185 1.47 -14.20 -3.27
C ILE A 185 0.39 -14.05 -2.20
N LEU A 186 -0.88 -14.29 -2.53
CA LEU A 186 -1.96 -14.26 -1.53
C LEU A 186 -1.73 -15.27 -0.41
N LYS A 187 -1.29 -16.50 -0.74
CA LYS A 187 -0.91 -17.50 0.27
C LYS A 187 0.20 -17.00 1.18
N ASP A 188 1.24 -16.40 0.61
CA ASP A 188 2.34 -15.84 1.42
C ASP A 188 1.89 -14.66 2.29
N VAL A 189 0.98 -13.80 1.78
CA VAL A 189 0.38 -12.71 2.56
C VAL A 189 -0.42 -13.29 3.73
N ILE A 190 -1.19 -14.36 3.52
CA ILE A 190 -1.91 -15.08 4.59
C ILE A 190 -0.93 -15.59 5.64
N LEU A 191 0.14 -16.27 5.21
CA LEU A 191 1.14 -16.82 6.13
C LEU A 191 1.83 -15.71 6.94
N ASN A 192 2.23 -14.61 6.29
CA ASN A 192 2.83 -13.46 6.96
C ASN A 192 1.85 -12.79 7.92
N GLN A 193 0.58 -12.62 7.52
CA GLN A 193 -0.45 -12.06 8.38
C GLN A 193 -0.67 -12.92 9.62
N ARG A 194 -0.69 -14.25 9.49
CA ARG A 194 -0.77 -15.17 10.65
C ARG A 194 0.45 -15.04 11.54
N ARG A 195 1.65 -15.09 10.95
CA ARG A 195 2.94 -14.98 11.67
C ARG A 195 3.04 -13.67 12.46
N TYR A 196 2.60 -12.56 11.89
CA TYR A 196 2.70 -11.23 12.48
C TYR A 196 1.39 -10.71 13.08
N GLY A 197 0.37 -11.56 13.21
CA GLY A 197 -0.99 -11.16 13.63
C GLY A 197 -1.01 -10.42 14.97
N LEU A 198 -0.31 -10.96 15.97
CA LEU A 198 -0.20 -10.33 17.29
C LEU A 198 0.45 -8.94 17.21
N PHE A 199 1.51 -8.78 16.40
CA PHE A 199 2.17 -7.47 16.22
C PHE A 199 1.24 -6.44 15.57
N PHE A 200 0.38 -6.83 14.62
CA PHE A 200 -0.61 -5.94 14.04
C PHE A 200 -1.67 -5.49 15.04
N ILE A 201 -2.14 -6.43 15.89
CA ILE A 201 -3.11 -6.15 16.95
C ILE A 201 -2.51 -5.16 17.95
N LEU A 202 -1.33 -5.49 18.51
CA LEU A 202 -0.66 -4.63 19.48
C LEU A 202 -0.32 -3.26 18.87
N SER A 203 0.10 -3.21 17.60
CA SER A 203 0.37 -1.95 16.89
C SER A 203 -0.88 -1.08 16.76
N SER A 204 -2.04 -1.70 16.52
CA SER A 204 -3.32 -0.98 16.42
C SER A 204 -3.74 -0.41 17.77
N PHE A 205 -3.64 -1.18 18.86
CA PHE A 205 -3.89 -0.69 20.21
C PHE A 205 -2.95 0.44 20.59
N PHE A 206 -1.65 0.26 20.34
CA PHE A 206 -0.65 1.29 20.60
C PHE A 206 -0.90 2.57 19.80
N TYR A 207 -1.34 2.45 18.55
CA TYR A 207 -1.73 3.60 17.74
C TYR A 207 -2.93 4.35 18.33
N ILE A 208 -3.95 3.63 18.80
CA ILE A 208 -5.11 4.23 19.47
C ILE A 208 -4.66 4.97 20.73
N PHE A 209 -3.84 4.31 21.56
CA PHE A 209 -3.26 4.91 22.76
C PHE A 209 -2.51 6.22 22.41
N ILE A 210 -1.57 6.18 21.47
CA ILE A 210 -0.86 7.39 21.03
C ILE A 210 -1.84 8.47 20.58
N LYS A 211 -2.88 8.14 19.80
CA LYS A 211 -3.84 9.14 19.33
C LYS A 211 -4.64 9.78 20.45
N LEU A 212 -5.05 9.01 21.45
CA LEU A 212 -5.80 9.52 22.60
C LEU A 212 -4.92 10.43 23.46
N PHE A 213 -3.70 9.99 23.77
CA PHE A 213 -2.79 10.76 24.63
C PHE A 213 -2.07 11.91 23.92
N ALA A 214 -1.80 11.80 22.63
CA ALA A 214 -1.27 12.91 21.83
C ALA A 214 -2.32 14.00 21.60
N LYS A 215 -3.62 13.66 21.52
CA LYS A 215 -4.70 14.66 21.53
C LYS A 215 -4.77 15.44 22.85
N ASN A 216 -4.38 14.81 23.96
CA ASN A 216 -4.32 15.45 25.27
C ASN A 216 -2.99 16.18 25.51
N LYS A 217 -2.02 16.08 24.59
CA LYS A 217 -0.82 16.93 24.55
C LYS A 217 -1.02 18.08 23.55
N VAL A 218 -2.04 18.90 23.77
CA VAL A 218 -1.88 20.34 23.59
C VAL A 218 -1.32 20.84 24.92
N ILE A 219 -0.04 20.57 25.17
CA ILE A 219 0.71 21.32 26.17
C ILE A 219 1.13 22.58 25.43
N LYS A 220 0.56 23.70 25.91
CA LYS A 220 0.68 25.10 25.46
C LYS A 220 1.83 25.43 24.53
#